data_AF-A0A6P7FI80-F1
#
_entry.id   AF-A0A6P7FI80-F1
#
_cell.length_a   1.000
_cell.length_b   1.000
_cell.length_c   1.000
_cell.angle_alpha   90.00
_cell.angle_beta   90.00
_cell.angle_gamma   90.00
#
_symmetry.space_group_name_H-M   'P 1'
#
loop_
_entity.id
_entity.type
_entity.pdbx_description
1 polymer ?
#
loop_
_entity_poly.entity_id
_entity_poly.type
_entity_poly.pdbx_seq_one_letter_code
_entity_poly.pdbx_strand_id
1 'polypeptide(L)'
;MKIKMKRIEKTAKEERTDISALRNPEIRENIKERINERLNTVQIEGEYSEENINKNWEKIKADLIEPSRKYLRKPKETKKDWMTDEILNLMNKRRAYKDKNKSLYQQTQNEIRRQIRIAKENWLKEK
;
A
#
# COMPACT_ATOMS: atom_id res chain seq x y z
N MET A 1 -11.14 -8.48 -42.91
CA MET A 1 -11.36 -7.38 -41.94
C MET A 1 -10.73 -7.76 -40.59
N LYS A 2 -9.86 -6.92 -40.02
CA LYS A 2 -9.32 -7.13 -38.65
C LYS A 2 -10.26 -6.45 -37.66
N ILE A 3 -11.09 -7.23 -36.97
CA ILE A 3 -11.96 -6.73 -35.91
C ILE A 3 -11.11 -6.54 -34.64
N LYS A 4 -11.11 -5.32 -34.08
CA LYS A 4 -10.50 -5.02 -32.78
C LYS A 4 -11.61 -4.98 -31.73
N MET A 5 -11.45 -5.73 -30.64
CA MET A 5 -12.40 -5.71 -29.53
C MET A 5 -12.16 -4.51 -28.61
N LYS A 6 -13.22 -3.98 -28.01
CA LYS A 6 -13.15 -2.94 -26.98
C LYS A 6 -12.49 -3.52 -25.73
N ARG A 7 -11.45 -2.83 -25.23
CA ARG A 7 -10.79 -3.20 -23.98
C ARG A 7 -11.68 -2.78 -22.81
N ILE A 8 -12.03 -3.72 -21.93
CA ILE A 8 -12.69 -3.41 -20.67
C ILE A 8 -11.62 -2.85 -19.72
N GLU A 9 -11.79 -1.62 -19.27
CA GLU A 9 -10.92 -1.02 -18.26
C GLU A 9 -11.20 -1.68 -16.90
N LYS A 10 -10.13 -1.98 -16.16
CA LYS A 10 -10.29 -2.50 -14.81
C LYS A 10 -10.80 -1.37 -13.93
N THR A 11 -11.89 -1.61 -13.20
CA THR A 11 -12.37 -0.70 -12.17
C THR A 11 -11.26 -0.47 -11.15
N ALA A 12 -11.13 0.77 -10.68
CA ALA A 12 -10.17 1.12 -9.63
C ALA A 12 -10.44 0.22 -8.42
N LYS A 13 -9.41 -0.49 -7.94
CA LYS A 13 -9.53 -1.27 -6.71
C LYS A 13 -9.74 -0.28 -5.57
N GLU A 14 -10.75 -0.54 -4.74
CA GLU A 14 -10.98 0.21 -3.52
C GLU A 14 -9.70 0.23 -2.66
N GLU A 15 -9.34 1.41 -2.17
CA GLU A 15 -8.20 1.57 -1.26
C GLU A 15 -8.51 0.85 0.05
N ARG A 16 -7.85 -0.29 0.29
CA ARG A 16 -8.03 -1.06 1.51
C ARG A 16 -7.31 -0.40 2.67
N THR A 17 -8.06 -0.09 3.72
CA THR A 17 -7.56 0.42 5.00
C THR A 17 -6.72 -0.64 5.72
N ASP A 18 -5.58 -0.26 6.28
CA ASP A 18 -4.71 -1.12 7.08
C ASP A 18 -4.97 -0.97 8.57
N ILE A 19 -5.82 -1.85 9.12
CA ILE A 19 -6.13 -1.85 10.55
C ILE A 19 -4.89 -2.22 11.38
N SER A 20 -3.90 -2.92 10.80
CA SER A 20 -2.68 -3.30 11.53
C SER A 20 -1.83 -2.10 11.94
N ALA A 21 -1.95 -0.96 11.23
CA ALA A 21 -1.25 0.28 11.57
C ALA A 21 -1.69 0.86 12.94
N LEU A 22 -2.90 0.52 13.42
CA LEU A 22 -3.38 0.89 14.76
C LEU A 22 -2.65 0.17 15.90
N ARG A 23 -1.81 -0.83 15.62
CA ARG A 23 -0.92 -1.43 16.62
C ARG A 23 0.15 -0.45 17.08
N ASN A 24 0.52 0.52 16.25
CA ASN A 24 1.41 1.59 16.66
C ASN A 24 0.62 2.58 17.56
N PRO A 25 1.03 2.75 18.84
CA PRO A 25 0.32 3.61 19.78
C PRO A 25 0.28 5.08 19.34
N GLU A 26 1.31 5.56 18.65
CA GLU A 26 1.39 6.93 18.16
C GLU A 26 0.39 7.19 17.03
N ILE A 27 0.28 6.26 16.09
CA ILE A 27 -0.71 6.34 14.99
C ILE A 27 -2.12 6.30 15.56
N ARG A 28 -2.35 5.43 16.56
CA ARG A 28 -3.65 5.29 17.22
C ARG A 28 -4.08 6.57 17.92
N GLU A 29 -3.20 7.20 18.70
CA GLU A 29 -3.55 8.43 19.43
C GLU A 29 -3.79 9.60 18.46
N ASN A 30 -2.94 9.76 17.45
CA ASN A 30 -3.11 10.79 16.42
C ASN A 30 -4.45 10.68 15.67
N ILE A 31 -4.87 9.46 15.33
CA ILE A 31 -6.17 9.24 14.66
C ILE A 31 -7.32 9.59 15.62
N LYS A 32 -7.22 9.16 16.89
CA LYS A 32 -8.24 9.39 17.91
C LYS A 32 -8.43 10.88 18.18
N GLU A 33 -7.35 11.63 18.41
CA GLU A 33 -7.39 13.08 18.62
C GLU A 33 -8.05 13.77 17.43
N ARG A 34 -7.62 13.44 16.20
CA ARG A 34 -8.12 14.07 14.98
C ARG A 34 -9.59 13.78 14.68
N ILE A 35 -10.06 12.57 14.99
CA ILE A 35 -11.48 12.22 14.88
C ILE A 35 -12.27 12.99 15.94
N ASN A 36 -11.80 13.03 17.19
CA ASN A 36 -12.50 13.71 18.28
C ASN A 36 -12.60 15.22 18.03
N GLU A 37 -11.55 15.87 17.55
CA GLU A 37 -11.57 17.29 17.16
C GLU A 37 -12.68 17.57 16.13
N ARG A 38 -12.73 16.75 15.06
CA ARG A 38 -13.68 16.93 13.97
C ARG A 38 -15.13 16.65 14.39
N LEU A 39 -15.35 15.60 15.19
CA LEU A 39 -16.68 15.27 15.69
C LEU A 39 -17.22 16.34 16.66
N ASN A 40 -16.35 16.92 17.49
CA ASN A 40 -16.75 18.00 18.38
C ASN A 40 -17.23 19.23 17.59
N THR A 41 -16.59 19.56 16.46
CA THR A 41 -17.04 20.66 15.58
C THR A 41 -18.44 20.39 15.02
N VAL A 42 -18.71 19.17 14.55
CA VAL A 42 -20.05 18.78 14.02
C VAL A 42 -21.13 18.87 15.11
N GLN A 43 -20.78 18.55 16.36
CA GLN A 43 -21.70 18.63 17.49
C GLN A 43 -22.04 20.07 17.91
N ILE A 44 -21.11 21.01 17.73
CA ILE A 44 -21.27 22.42 18.11
C ILE A 44 -22.06 23.21 17.05
N GLU A 45 -21.91 22.88 15.77
CA GLU A 45 -22.48 23.65 14.64
C GLU A 45 -23.81 23.09 14.11
N GLY A 46 -24.32 21.99 14.66
CA GLY A 46 -25.47 21.26 14.13
C GLY A 46 -26.82 21.89 14.45
N GLU A 47 -27.47 22.54 13.47
CA GLU A 47 -28.91 22.85 13.53
C GLU A 47 -29.75 21.61 13.21
N TYR A 48 -30.72 21.30 14.08
CA TYR A 48 -31.61 20.14 13.93
C TYR A 48 -32.67 20.37 12.85
N SER A 49 -32.36 20.00 11.60
CA SER A 49 -33.33 19.85 10.50
C SER A 49 -33.02 18.59 9.70
N GLU A 50 -34.01 18.03 8.99
CA GLU A 50 -33.87 16.74 8.29
C GLU A 50 -32.83 16.76 7.16
N GLU A 51 -32.72 17.88 6.42
CA GLU A 51 -31.64 18.10 5.46
C GLU A 51 -30.26 18.25 6.13
N ASN A 52 -30.23 18.83 7.33
CA ASN A 52 -28.99 19.00 8.10
C ASN A 52 -28.51 17.68 8.69
N ILE A 53 -29.41 16.74 9.04
CA ILE A 53 -29.03 15.41 9.54
C ILE A 53 -28.23 14.64 8.47
N ASN A 54 -28.72 14.59 7.23
CA ASN A 54 -28.01 13.91 6.15
C ASN A 54 -26.66 14.56 5.84
N LYS A 55 -26.59 15.91 5.82
CA LYS A 55 -25.33 16.65 5.65
C LYS A 55 -24.35 16.39 6.79
N ASN A 56 -24.83 16.37 8.04
CA ASN A 56 -24.01 16.08 9.22
C ASN A 56 -23.50 14.63 9.19
N TRP A 57 -24.32 13.69 8.74
CA TRP A 57 -23.91 12.30 8.58
C TRP A 57 -22.79 12.13 7.54
N GLU A 58 -22.91 12.77 6.38
CA GLU A 58 -21.85 12.74 5.37
C GLU A 58 -20.57 13.44 5.85
N LYS A 59 -20.69 14.52 6.65
CA LYS A 59 -19.53 15.14 7.31
C LYS A 59 -18.84 14.17 8.28
N ILE A 60 -19.59 13.54 9.19
CA ILE A 60 -19.06 12.53 10.14
C ILE A 60 -18.33 11.41 9.40
N LYS A 61 -18.92 10.92 8.31
CA LYS A 61 -18.33 9.88 7.48
C LYS A 61 -17.04 10.36 6.81
N ALA A 62 -17.02 11.56 6.26
CA ALA A 62 -15.82 12.16 5.68
C ALA A 62 -14.72 12.35 6.75
N ASP A 63 -15.11 12.78 7.94
CA ASP A 63 -14.21 12.99 9.08
C ASP A 63 -13.62 11.71 9.65
N LEU A 64 -14.26 10.57 9.44
CA LEU A 64 -13.69 9.25 9.73
C LEU A 64 -12.78 8.74 8.59
N ILE A 65 -13.20 8.95 7.33
CA ILE A 65 -12.51 8.41 6.15
C ILE A 65 -11.21 9.18 5.84
N GLU A 66 -11.18 10.50 6.00
CA GLU A 66 -9.99 11.28 5.69
C GLU A 66 -8.78 10.96 6.58
N PRO A 67 -8.90 10.96 7.92
CA PRO A 67 -7.78 10.60 8.79
C PRO A 67 -7.35 9.14 8.55
N SER A 68 -8.31 8.23 8.37
CA SER A 68 -7.97 6.83 8.08
C SER A 68 -7.23 6.67 6.74
N ARG A 69 -7.56 7.42 5.69
CA ARG A 69 -6.78 7.44 4.45
C ARG A 69 -5.36 7.96 4.62
N LYS A 70 -5.15 8.92 5.53
CA LYS A 70 -3.83 9.50 5.78
C LYS A 70 -2.93 8.58 6.61
N TYR A 71 -3.48 7.98 7.67
CA TYR A 71 -2.70 7.27 8.69
C TYR A 71 -2.79 5.74 8.58
N LEU A 72 -3.86 5.20 8.00
CA LEU A 72 -4.10 3.76 7.84
C LEU A 72 -3.97 3.32 6.38
N ARG A 73 -3.28 4.10 5.54
CA ARG A 73 -3.01 3.66 4.17
C ARG A 73 -2.05 2.49 4.21
N LYS A 74 -2.42 1.37 3.57
CA LYS A 74 -1.45 0.33 3.27
C LYS A 74 -0.29 0.97 2.50
N PRO A 75 0.96 0.90 2.99
CA PRO A 75 2.07 1.27 2.16
C PRO A 75 1.94 0.45 0.87
N LYS A 76 2.09 1.09 -0.29
CA LYS A 76 2.32 0.33 -1.52
C LYS A 76 3.50 -0.56 -1.19
N GLU A 77 3.33 -1.89 -1.22
CA GLU A 77 4.43 -2.84 -1.07
C GLU A 77 5.40 -2.60 -2.24
N THR A 78 6.27 -1.59 -2.12
CA THR A 78 7.17 -1.19 -3.19
C THR A 78 8.35 -2.15 -3.28
N LYS A 79 8.69 -2.78 -2.15
CA LYS A 79 9.73 -3.79 -2.05
C LYS A 79 9.23 -4.91 -1.15
N LYS A 80 9.52 -6.14 -1.56
CA LYS A 80 9.24 -7.32 -0.72
C LYS A 80 10.24 -7.30 0.42
N ASP A 81 9.81 -7.60 1.64
CA ASP A 81 10.63 -7.48 2.85
C ASP A 81 11.94 -8.29 2.78
N TRP A 82 11.92 -9.42 2.06
CA TRP A 82 13.09 -10.26 1.82
C TRP A 82 14.04 -9.75 0.72
N MET A 83 13.78 -8.60 0.11
CA MET A 83 14.59 -8.07 -1.01
C MET A 83 15.84 -7.37 -0.49
N THR A 84 17.01 -7.97 -0.71
CA THR A 84 18.31 -7.38 -0.33
C THR A 84 18.93 -6.56 -1.46
N ASP A 85 19.83 -5.63 -1.11
CA ASP A 85 20.58 -4.82 -2.10
C ASP A 85 21.47 -5.69 -3.01
N GLU A 86 21.93 -6.83 -2.50
CA GLU A 86 22.67 -7.82 -3.29
C GLU A 86 21.82 -8.40 -4.43
N ILE A 87 20.57 -8.77 -4.15
CA ILE A 87 19.62 -9.27 -5.16
C ILE A 87 19.36 -8.17 -6.20
N LEU A 88 19.20 -6.91 -5.78
CA LEU A 88 19.00 -5.78 -6.70
C LEU A 88 20.21 -5.56 -7.60
N ASN A 89 21.42 -5.63 -7.04
CA ASN A 89 22.66 -5.52 -7.81
C ASN A 89 22.83 -6.66 -8.81
N LEU A 90 22.51 -7.90 -8.42
CA LEU A 90 22.52 -9.04 -9.34
C LEU A 90 21.49 -8.89 -10.47
N MET A 91 20.31 -8.34 -10.19
CA MET A 91 19.32 -8.04 -11.24
C MET A 91 19.84 -7.00 -12.24
N ASN A 92 20.55 -5.97 -11.77
CA ASN A 92 21.17 -4.98 -12.63
C ASN A 92 22.29 -5.59 -13.50
N LYS A 93 23.15 -6.43 -12.92
CA LYS A 93 24.17 -7.20 -13.67
C LYS A 93 23.52 -8.08 -14.75
N ARG A 94 22.43 -8.78 -14.41
CA ARG A 94 21.70 -9.62 -15.37
C ARG A 94 21.13 -8.80 -16.53
N ARG A 95 20.58 -7.60 -16.26
CA ARG A 95 20.10 -6.68 -17.31
C ARG A 95 21.23 -6.27 -18.25
N ALA A 96 22.44 -6.04 -17.73
CA ALA A 96 23.61 -5.68 -18.54
C ALA A 96 24.07 -6.82 -19.47
N TYR A 97 23.88 -8.09 -19.08
CA TYR A 97 24.23 -9.26 -19.90
C TYR A 97 23.16 -9.66 -20.92
N LYS A 98 21.96 -9.08 -20.83
CA LYS A 98 20.86 -9.36 -21.76
C LYS A 98 21.32 -9.06 -23.19
N ASP A 99 21.13 -10.02 -24.08
CA ASP A 99 21.46 -9.95 -25.51
C ASP A 99 22.97 -9.80 -25.83
N LYS A 100 23.85 -9.77 -24.81
CA LYS A 100 25.32 -9.69 -24.98
C LYS A 100 26.01 -11.02 -24.66
N ASN A 101 25.66 -11.64 -23.55
CA ASN A 101 26.29 -12.90 -23.12
C ASN A 101 25.28 -13.82 -22.45
N LYS A 102 24.85 -14.85 -23.20
CA LYS A 102 23.84 -15.82 -22.77
C LYS A 102 24.31 -16.66 -21.57
N SER A 103 25.60 -17.00 -21.50
CA SER A 103 26.16 -17.79 -20.40
C SER A 103 26.14 -17.00 -19.09
N LEU A 104 26.68 -15.79 -19.09
CA LEU A 104 26.69 -14.91 -17.92
C LEU A 104 25.27 -14.51 -17.49
N TYR A 105 24.37 -14.31 -18.44
CA TYR A 105 22.96 -14.06 -18.16
C TYR A 105 22.32 -15.22 -17.36
N GLN A 106 22.54 -16.46 -17.80
CA GLN A 106 22.00 -17.65 -17.15
C GLN A 106 22.64 -17.89 -15.78
N GLN A 107 23.96 -17.71 -15.66
CA GLN A 107 24.68 -17.81 -14.39
C GLN A 107 24.15 -16.80 -13.37
N THR A 108 24.04 -15.52 -13.77
CA THR A 108 23.51 -14.46 -12.89
C THR A 108 22.05 -14.74 -12.50
N GLN A 109 21.24 -15.29 -13.41
CA GLN A 109 19.87 -15.68 -13.11
C GLN A 109 19.78 -16.80 -12.06
N ASN A 110 20.68 -17.78 -12.12
CA ASN A 110 20.74 -18.84 -11.12
C ASN A 110 21.16 -18.30 -9.75
N GLU A 111 22.14 -17.39 -9.72
CA GLU A 111 22.58 -16.75 -8.49
C GLU A 111 21.47 -15.90 -7.85
N ILE A 112 20.73 -15.12 -8.65
CA ILE A 112 19.54 -14.38 -8.16
C ILE A 112 18.55 -15.33 -7.49
N ARG A 113 18.26 -16.49 -8.08
CA ARG A 113 17.31 -17.47 -7.51
C ARG A 113 17.80 -18.02 -6.18
N ARG A 114 19.10 -18.31 -6.07
CA ARG A 114 19.73 -18.76 -4.83
C ARG A 114 19.63 -17.71 -3.73
N GLN A 115 20.00 -16.46 -4.03
CA GLN A 115 19.94 -15.37 -3.06
C GLN A 115 18.51 -15.06 -2.61
N ILE A 116 17.53 -15.12 -3.52
CA ILE A 116 16.11 -14.99 -3.15
C ILE A 116 15.68 -16.09 -2.18
N ARG A 117 16.14 -17.33 -2.37
CA ARG A 117 15.81 -18.43 -1.46
C ARG A 117 16.39 -18.17 -0.07
N ILE A 118 17.68 -17.83 0.01
CA ILE A 118 18.36 -17.54 1.28
C ILE A 118 17.68 -16.37 1.99
N ALA A 119 17.42 -15.27 1.30
CA ALA A 119 16.81 -14.09 1.89
C ALA A 119 15.39 -14.37 2.41
N LYS A 120 14.60 -15.20 1.71
CA LYS A 120 13.30 -15.66 2.20
C LYS A 120 13.41 -16.57 3.42
N GLU A 121 14.38 -17.49 3.44
CA GLU A 121 14.63 -18.38 4.58
C GLU A 121 15.05 -17.57 5.82
N ASN A 122 15.92 -16.58 5.67
CA ASN A 122 16.33 -15.69 6.77
C ASN A 122 15.16 -14.85 7.28
N TRP A 123 14.40 -14.24 6.37
CA TRP A 123 13.21 -13.47 6.73
C TRP A 123 12.16 -14.29 7.50
N LEU A 124 12.01 -15.58 7.17
CA LEU A 124 11.11 -16.49 7.90
C LEU A 124 11.65 -16.85 9.30
N LYS A 125 12.96 -16.89 9.50
CA LYS A 125 13.58 -17.19 10.80
C LYS A 125 13.55 -16.00 11.77
N GLU A 126 13.62 -14.79 11.25
CA GLU A 126 13.60 -13.55 12.04
C GLU A 126 12.18 -13.14 12.50
N LYS A 127 11.15 -13.84 12.03
CA LYS A 127 9.74 -13.54 12.27
C LYS A 127 9.06 -14.63 13.08
#